data_AF-A0A1I8MI73-F1
#
_entry.id   AF-A0A1I8MI73-F1
#
_cell.length_a   1.000
_cell.length_b   1.000
_cell.length_c   1.000
_cell.angle_alpha   90.00
_cell.angle_beta   90.00
_cell.angle_gamma   90.00
#
_symmetry.space_group_name_H-M   'P 1'
#
loop_
_entity.id
_entity.type
_entity.pdbx_description
1 polymer ?
#
loop_
_entity_poly.entity_id
_entity_poly.type
_entity_poly.pdbx_seq_one_letter_code
_entity_poly.pdbx_strand_id
1 'polypeptide(L)'
;MEELQYDQCESGNKLRRRCIMVAEYIDNCIRIFALLLLAELCLRIFRFGHEMLCYNNNYDLADGPKWRQMAKRCFSTNIATFIFVLLFVFGALIRFAMSKEFVLPPLKWFTYIPIYWIIVGVSLSASHLDYANFLRQPHGLDYAEGMASNYFHGYLKLILPSHTGHPGLKERIELYEAREHVQFALKRLVILIPNTMFINSKIESRILTKDGVAPLETIVKNRAGVARPFKNDVYRFTKQINGTYYYVALEGATPMLSFFEAMSYQPSTTWQMKEMKREILFKFYKHLKKLIKQWPPTEDEAELVLYNAYQQNGRPQDVGEVLLSHILNVWNEGRG
;
A
#
# COMPACT_ATOMS: atom_id res chain seq x y z
N MET A 1 21.33 28.59 -67.14
CA MET A 1 21.38 27.12 -67.00
C MET A 1 22.47 26.68 -66.04
N GLU A 2 23.66 27.31 -66.04
CA GLU A 2 24.75 26.98 -65.08
C GLU A 2 24.43 27.31 -63.61
N GLU A 3 23.75 28.43 -63.30
CA GLU A 3 23.36 28.76 -61.91
C GLU A 3 22.40 27.74 -61.29
N LEU A 4 21.44 27.23 -62.07
CA LEU A 4 20.49 26.18 -61.64
C LEU A 4 21.19 24.84 -61.37
N GLN A 5 22.30 24.54 -62.07
CA GLN A 5 23.10 23.34 -61.86
C GLN A 5 24.01 23.46 -60.63
N TYR A 6 24.53 24.66 -60.36
CA TYR A 6 25.35 24.94 -59.19
C TYR A 6 24.54 24.86 -57.89
N ASP A 7 23.34 25.47 -57.84
CA ASP A 7 22.44 25.43 -56.69
C ASP A 7 21.94 24.01 -56.36
N GLN A 8 21.71 23.18 -57.38
CA GLN A 8 21.32 21.77 -57.18
C GLN A 8 22.46 20.92 -56.59
N CYS A 9 23.70 21.19 -56.97
CA CYS A 9 24.89 20.51 -56.44
C CYS A 9 25.17 20.89 -54.99
N GLU A 10 25.01 22.17 -54.63
CA GLU A 10 25.21 22.66 -53.27
C GLU A 10 24.12 22.16 -52.30
N SER A 11 22.87 22.13 -52.76
CA SER A 11 21.73 21.56 -52.01
C SER A 11 21.90 20.06 -51.73
N GLY A 12 22.36 19.28 -52.73
CA GLY A 12 22.63 17.84 -52.58
C GLY A 12 23.76 17.53 -51.58
N ASN A 13 24.84 18.33 -51.59
CA ASN A 13 25.94 18.18 -50.64
C ASN A 13 25.53 18.53 -49.20
N LYS A 14 24.67 19.53 -49.02
CA LYS A 14 24.11 19.91 -47.72
C LYS A 14 23.19 18.82 -47.17
N LEU A 15 22.36 18.20 -48.01
CA LEU A 15 21.48 17.09 -47.63
C LEU A 15 22.29 15.85 -47.22
N ARG A 16 23.30 15.48 -48.00
CA ARG A 16 24.20 14.36 -47.70
C ARG A 16 24.93 14.54 -46.36
N ARG A 17 25.48 15.73 -46.10
CA ARG A 17 26.12 16.06 -44.81
C ARG A 17 25.14 15.94 -43.64
N ARG A 18 23.90 16.39 -43.80
CA ARG A 18 22.84 16.21 -42.78
C ARG A 18 22.54 14.74 -42.51
N CYS A 19 22.41 13.92 -43.54
CA CYS A 19 22.18 12.48 -43.38
C CYS A 19 23.32 11.78 -42.64
N ILE A 20 24.58 12.15 -42.92
CA ILE A 20 25.76 11.60 -42.23
C ILE A 20 25.75 11.97 -40.74
N MET A 21 25.53 13.26 -40.41
CA MET A 21 25.46 13.70 -39.01
C MET A 21 24.34 13.00 -38.23
N VAL A 22 23.18 12.79 -38.85
CA VAL A 22 22.07 12.07 -38.21
C VAL A 22 22.42 10.60 -38.00
N ALA A 23 23.06 9.96 -38.96
CA ALA A 23 23.49 8.56 -38.84
C ALA A 23 24.55 8.38 -37.72
N GLU A 24 25.54 9.28 -37.65
CA GLU A 24 26.54 9.27 -36.58
C GLU A 24 25.93 9.51 -35.19
N TYR A 25 24.95 10.40 -35.09
CA TYR A 25 24.21 10.62 -33.85
C TYR A 25 23.48 9.36 -33.40
N ILE A 26 22.76 8.69 -34.31
CA ILE A 26 22.06 7.42 -34.04
C ILE A 26 23.06 6.36 -33.59
N ASP A 27 24.20 6.23 -34.27
CA ASP A 27 25.24 5.26 -33.90
C ASP A 27 25.78 5.53 -32.49
N ASN A 28 26.01 6.79 -32.14
CA ASN A 28 26.42 7.17 -30.79
C ASN A 28 25.34 6.86 -29.74
N CYS A 29 24.07 7.10 -30.02
CA CYS A 29 22.97 6.72 -29.14
C CYS A 29 22.92 5.20 -28.91
N ILE A 30 23.10 4.41 -29.97
CA ILE A 30 23.16 2.94 -29.88
C ILE A 30 24.34 2.51 -29.01
N ARG A 31 25.53 3.08 -29.21
CA ARG A 31 26.72 2.78 -28.39
C ARG A 31 26.52 3.13 -26.92
N ILE A 32 25.98 4.31 -26.62
CA ILE A 32 25.72 4.75 -25.24
C ILE A 32 24.74 3.78 -24.57
N PHE A 33 23.65 3.44 -25.26
CA PHE A 33 22.65 2.54 -24.68
C PHE A 33 23.18 1.11 -24.51
N ALA A 34 23.97 0.60 -25.47
CA ALA A 34 24.63 -0.70 -25.33
C ALA A 34 25.57 -0.73 -24.11
N LEU A 35 26.30 0.36 -23.86
CA LEU A 35 27.14 0.50 -22.66
C LEU A 35 26.30 0.47 -21.38
N LEU A 36 25.16 1.17 -21.34
CA LEU A 36 24.25 1.16 -20.19
C LEU A 36 23.66 -0.23 -19.92
N LEU A 37 23.25 -0.95 -20.97
CA LEU A 37 22.76 -2.33 -20.84
C LEU A 37 23.83 -3.26 -20.29
N LEU A 38 25.07 -3.14 -20.77
CA LEU A 38 26.19 -3.93 -20.26
C LEU A 38 26.49 -3.59 -18.80
N ALA A 39 26.50 -2.31 -18.44
CA ALA A 39 26.72 -1.86 -17.07
C ALA A 39 25.65 -2.43 -16.11
N GLU A 40 24.38 -2.42 -16.52
CA GLU A 40 23.27 -3.00 -15.77
C GLU A 40 23.35 -4.53 -15.69
N LEU A 41 23.74 -5.21 -16.78
CA LEU A 41 23.94 -6.67 -16.78
C LEU A 41 25.05 -7.07 -15.79
N CYS A 42 26.19 -6.39 -15.83
CA CYS A 42 27.30 -6.63 -14.90
C CYS A 42 26.86 -6.41 -13.44
N LEU A 43 26.06 -5.36 -13.18
CA LEU A 43 25.51 -5.09 -11.85
C LEU A 43 24.59 -6.23 -11.37
N ARG A 44 23.74 -6.78 -12.25
CA ARG A 44 22.86 -7.91 -11.91
C ARG A 44 23.63 -9.20 -11.66
N ILE A 45 24.69 -9.46 -12.43
CA ILE A 45 25.58 -10.60 -12.20
C ILE A 45 26.27 -10.45 -10.84
N PHE A 46 26.75 -9.26 -10.51
CA PHE A 46 27.32 -8.98 -9.19
C PHE A 46 26.31 -9.21 -8.06
N ARG A 47 25.08 -8.67 -8.20
CA ARG A 47 23.99 -8.88 -7.24
C ARG A 47 23.64 -10.36 -7.08
N PHE A 48 23.61 -11.12 -8.17
CA PHE A 48 23.37 -12.56 -8.14
C PHE A 48 24.48 -13.31 -7.37
N GLY A 49 25.75 -12.98 -7.63
CA GLY A 49 26.88 -13.54 -6.88
C GLY A 49 26.82 -13.17 -5.40
N HIS A 50 26.51 -11.91 -5.07
CA HIS A 50 26.32 -11.45 -3.70
C HIS A 50 25.16 -12.17 -3.01
N GLU A 51 24.02 -12.35 -3.68
CA GLU A 51 22.86 -13.08 -3.17
C GLU A 51 23.21 -14.55 -2.86
N MET A 52 23.96 -15.19 -3.77
CA MET A 52 24.43 -16.57 -3.57
C MET A 52 25.37 -16.71 -2.37
N LEU A 53 26.22 -15.71 -2.11
CA LEU A 53 27.20 -15.77 -1.03
C LEU A 53 26.60 -15.37 0.33
N CYS A 54 25.80 -14.31 0.38
CA CYS A 54 25.34 -13.69 1.63
C CYS A 54 23.94 -14.15 2.05
N TYR A 55 23.08 -14.52 1.11
CA TYR A 55 21.65 -14.75 1.35
C TYR A 55 21.15 -16.12 0.91
N ASN A 56 22.04 -17.10 0.74
CA ASN A 56 21.68 -18.47 0.35
C ASN A 56 20.65 -19.13 1.28
N ASN A 57 20.66 -18.76 2.56
CA ASN A 57 19.74 -19.28 3.57
C ASN A 57 18.31 -18.71 3.44
N ASN A 58 18.11 -17.64 2.67
CA ASN A 58 16.80 -17.03 2.43
C ASN A 58 15.97 -17.76 1.34
N TYR A 59 16.53 -18.81 0.73
CA TYR A 59 15.90 -19.57 -0.34
C TYR A 59 15.68 -21.02 0.10
N ASP A 60 14.46 -21.51 -0.08
CA ASP A 60 14.07 -22.89 0.21
C ASP A 60 14.20 -23.76 -1.05
N LEU A 61 14.50 -25.05 -0.87
CA LEU A 61 14.53 -26.04 -1.95
C LEU A 61 13.13 -26.54 -2.34
N ALA A 62 12.10 -26.29 -1.50
CA ALA A 62 10.71 -26.69 -1.76
C ALA A 62 10.17 -26.17 -3.10
N ASP A 63 10.52 -24.94 -3.49
CA ASP A 63 10.08 -24.29 -4.73
C ASP A 63 11.06 -24.52 -5.91
N GLY A 64 12.00 -25.46 -5.77
CA GLY A 64 13.00 -25.82 -6.78
C GLY A 64 14.40 -25.28 -6.48
N PRO A 65 15.35 -25.39 -7.45
CA PRO A 65 16.75 -25.06 -7.21
C PRO A 65 16.95 -23.59 -6.78
N LYS A 66 17.69 -23.36 -5.69
CA LYS A 66 17.94 -22.01 -5.12
C LYS A 66 18.50 -21.02 -6.15
N TRP A 67 19.48 -21.45 -6.94
CA TRP A 67 20.10 -20.62 -7.97
C TRP A 67 19.08 -20.10 -9.00
N ARG A 68 18.04 -20.89 -9.32
CA ARG A 68 16.99 -20.48 -10.26
C ARG A 68 16.10 -19.40 -9.66
N GLN A 69 15.79 -19.52 -8.37
CA GLN A 69 15.01 -18.51 -7.65
C GLN A 69 15.77 -17.19 -7.52
N MET A 70 17.06 -17.26 -7.16
CA MET A 70 17.96 -16.10 -7.13
C MET A 70 18.08 -15.46 -8.51
N ALA A 71 18.29 -16.26 -9.56
CA ALA A 71 18.38 -15.75 -10.93
C ALA A 71 17.07 -15.07 -11.35
N LYS A 72 15.92 -15.68 -11.02
CA LYS A 72 14.61 -15.08 -11.28
C LYS A 72 14.49 -13.69 -10.62
N ARG A 73 14.92 -13.54 -9.37
CA ARG A 73 14.85 -12.24 -8.64
C ARG A 73 15.84 -11.21 -9.19
N CYS A 74 17.07 -11.61 -9.50
CA CYS A 74 18.10 -10.68 -10.00
C CYS A 74 17.88 -10.23 -11.45
N PHE A 75 17.27 -11.09 -12.29
CA PHE A 75 17.12 -10.85 -13.72
C PHE A 75 15.69 -10.55 -14.17
N SER A 76 14.69 -10.64 -13.29
CA SER A 76 13.32 -10.20 -13.62
C SER A 76 13.29 -8.71 -13.98
N THR A 77 12.54 -8.37 -15.03
CA THR A 77 12.26 -6.99 -15.46
C THR A 77 10.77 -6.80 -15.66
N ASN A 78 10.31 -5.55 -15.65
CA ASN A 78 8.94 -5.26 -16.06
C ASN A 78 8.80 -5.41 -17.60
N ILE A 79 7.57 -5.58 -18.06
CA ILE A 79 7.25 -5.82 -19.47
C ILE A 79 7.70 -4.64 -20.35
N ALA A 80 7.54 -3.40 -19.86
CA ALA A 80 7.91 -2.20 -20.59
C ALA A 80 9.42 -2.15 -20.90
N THR A 81 10.28 -2.46 -19.91
CA THR A 81 11.74 -2.57 -20.10
C THR A 81 12.07 -3.68 -21.08
N PHE A 82 11.41 -4.84 -20.99
CA PHE A 82 11.63 -5.94 -21.92
C PHE A 82 11.31 -5.53 -23.37
N ILE A 83 10.16 -4.91 -23.61
CA ILE A 83 9.76 -4.40 -24.93
C ILE A 83 10.76 -3.36 -25.44
N PHE A 84 11.16 -2.43 -24.58
CA PHE A 84 12.11 -1.37 -24.95
C PHE A 84 13.48 -1.93 -25.35
N VAL A 85 14.01 -2.90 -24.59
CA VAL A 85 15.26 -3.59 -24.93
C VAL A 85 15.13 -4.35 -26.24
N LEU A 86 13.99 -5.01 -26.49
CA LEU A 86 13.75 -5.73 -27.74
C LEU A 86 13.70 -4.79 -28.95
N LEU A 87 12.98 -3.67 -28.84
CA LEU A 87 12.94 -2.62 -29.87
C LEU A 87 14.33 -2.04 -30.13
N PHE A 88 15.12 -1.83 -29.07
CA PHE A 88 16.48 -1.37 -29.18
C PHE A 88 17.37 -2.36 -29.94
N VAL A 89 17.34 -3.65 -29.56
CA VAL A 89 18.12 -4.70 -30.23
C VAL A 89 17.72 -4.80 -31.70
N PHE A 90 16.42 -4.73 -32.00
CA PHE A 90 15.93 -4.73 -33.38
C PHE A 90 16.44 -3.52 -34.18
N GLY A 91 16.40 -2.32 -33.60
CA GLY A 91 16.95 -1.10 -34.20
C GLY A 91 18.45 -1.19 -34.46
N ALA A 92 19.21 -1.75 -33.51
CA ALA A 92 20.64 -1.98 -33.66
C ALA A 92 20.96 -3.00 -34.77
N LEU A 93 20.15 -4.06 -34.91
CA LEU A 93 20.31 -5.05 -35.98
C LEU A 93 19.98 -4.47 -37.37
N ILE A 94 18.92 -3.66 -37.50
CA ILE A 94 18.62 -2.94 -38.74
C ILE A 94 19.79 -2.03 -39.10
N ARG A 95 20.29 -1.26 -38.12
CA ARG A 95 21.41 -0.35 -38.34
C ARG A 95 22.65 -1.09 -38.82
N PHE A 96 22.97 -2.22 -38.18
CA PHE A 96 24.06 -3.10 -38.59
C PHE A 96 23.88 -3.63 -40.02
N ALA A 97 22.67 -4.06 -40.40
CA ALA A 97 22.39 -4.52 -41.76
C ALA A 97 22.59 -3.42 -42.81
N MET A 98 22.31 -2.15 -42.46
CA MET A 98 22.48 -1.00 -43.35
C MET A 98 23.93 -0.51 -43.44
N SER A 99 24.67 -0.45 -42.32
CA SER A 99 26.04 0.09 -42.28
C SER A 99 27.12 -0.96 -42.59
N LYS A 100 26.81 -2.26 -42.39
CA LYS A 100 27.76 -3.38 -42.36
C LYS A 100 28.88 -3.24 -41.31
N GLU A 101 28.80 -2.25 -40.45
CA GLU A 101 29.73 -2.02 -39.35
C GLU A 101 29.05 -2.28 -38.03
N PHE A 102 29.68 -3.12 -37.20
CA PHE A 102 29.15 -3.44 -35.89
C PHE A 102 29.35 -2.24 -34.95
N VAL A 103 28.24 -1.68 -34.48
CA VAL A 103 28.20 -0.45 -33.68
C VAL A 103 28.56 -0.76 -32.22
N LEU A 104 29.81 -1.18 -31.98
CA LEU A 104 30.34 -1.37 -30.63
C LEU A 104 30.78 -0.04 -30.00
N PRO A 105 30.59 0.12 -28.69
CA PRO A 105 31.21 1.20 -27.95
C PRO A 105 32.75 1.09 -28.03
N PRO A 106 33.48 2.20 -28.20
CA PRO A 106 34.93 2.22 -28.06
C PRO A 106 35.37 1.68 -26.69
N LEU A 107 36.48 0.93 -26.63
CA LEU A 107 36.97 0.32 -25.38
C LEU A 107 37.17 1.33 -24.23
N LYS A 108 37.57 2.57 -24.58
CA LYS A 108 37.72 3.66 -23.62
C LYS A 108 36.41 4.06 -22.91
N TRP A 109 35.24 3.74 -23.47
CA TRP A 109 33.96 4.06 -22.84
C TRP A 109 33.61 3.12 -21.68
N PHE A 110 34.18 1.92 -21.65
CA PHE A 110 33.94 0.97 -20.57
C PHE A 110 34.48 1.46 -19.22
N THR A 111 35.42 2.42 -19.22
CA THR A 111 35.90 3.08 -18.00
C THR A 111 34.83 3.95 -17.32
N TYR A 112 33.72 4.26 -18.00
CA TYR A 112 32.59 5.00 -17.44
C TYR A 112 31.55 4.12 -16.75
N ILE A 113 31.65 2.78 -16.85
CA ILE A 113 30.72 1.85 -16.18
C ILE A 113 30.65 2.09 -14.66
N PRO A 114 31.76 2.31 -13.93
CA PRO A 114 31.71 2.61 -12.50
C PRO A 114 30.87 3.85 -12.16
N ILE A 115 30.79 4.86 -13.04
CA ILE A 115 29.96 6.05 -12.82
C ILE A 115 28.48 5.65 -12.79
N TYR A 116 28.03 4.80 -13.72
CA TYR A 116 26.66 4.27 -13.70
C TYR A 116 26.36 3.55 -12.38
N TRP A 117 27.28 2.71 -11.90
CA TRP A 117 27.11 2.02 -10.61
C TRP A 117 27.07 2.97 -9.43
N ILE A 118 27.86 4.06 -9.43
CA ILE A 118 27.78 5.11 -8.42
C ILE A 118 26.39 5.76 -8.45
N ILE A 119 25.89 6.16 -9.63
CA ILE A 119 24.57 6.78 -9.78
C ILE A 119 23.45 5.88 -9.24
N VAL A 120 23.48 4.58 -9.58
CA VAL A 120 22.52 3.60 -9.07
C VAL A 120 22.72 3.36 -7.57
N GLY A 121 23.96 3.26 -7.11
CA GLY A 121 24.31 2.98 -5.72
C GLY A 121 23.90 4.09 -4.76
N VAL A 122 24.09 5.36 -5.14
CA VAL A 122 23.61 6.51 -4.37
C VAL A 122 22.10 6.75 -4.56
N SER A 123 21.45 5.97 -5.42
CA SER A 123 20.02 6.09 -5.73
C SER A 123 19.64 7.52 -6.11
N LEU A 124 20.36 8.11 -7.08
CA LEU A 124 20.23 9.53 -7.44
C LEU A 124 18.79 9.94 -7.81
N SER A 125 18.00 9.03 -8.35
CA SER A 125 16.60 9.26 -8.72
C SER A 125 15.60 9.02 -7.59
N ALA A 126 16.04 8.50 -6.44
CA ALA A 126 15.13 8.15 -5.35
C ALA A 126 14.57 9.40 -4.69
N SER A 127 13.27 9.35 -4.42
CA SER A 127 12.52 10.44 -3.81
C SER A 127 11.53 9.90 -2.77
N HIS A 128 11.08 10.76 -1.86
CA HIS A 128 10.00 10.38 -0.93
C HIS A 128 8.70 10.01 -1.66
N LEU A 129 8.52 10.53 -2.89
CA LEU A 129 7.38 10.22 -3.74
C LEU A 129 7.39 8.75 -4.19
N ASP A 130 8.55 8.13 -4.34
CA ASP A 130 8.65 6.70 -4.70
C ASP A 130 8.10 5.80 -3.59
N TYR A 131 8.38 6.14 -2.33
CA TYR A 131 7.79 5.45 -1.17
C TYR A 131 6.27 5.64 -1.12
N ALA A 132 5.78 6.85 -1.36
CA ALA A 132 4.34 7.11 -1.41
C ALA A 132 3.66 6.33 -2.56
N ASN A 133 4.30 6.26 -3.73
CA ASN A 133 3.79 5.50 -4.87
C ASN A 133 3.80 4.00 -4.60
N PHE A 134 4.84 3.47 -3.96
CA PHE A 134 4.89 2.09 -3.50
C PHE A 134 3.70 1.79 -2.59
N LEU A 135 3.51 2.55 -1.51
CA LEU A 135 2.39 2.37 -0.56
C LEU A 135 1.00 2.44 -1.21
N ARG A 136 0.83 3.25 -2.26
CA ARG A 136 -0.45 3.38 -2.97
C ARG A 136 -0.76 2.17 -3.82
N GLN A 137 0.26 1.48 -4.36
CA GLN A 137 0.06 0.29 -5.19
C GLN A 137 -0.48 -0.89 -4.36
N PRO A 138 -1.33 -1.76 -4.95
CA PRO A 138 -1.84 -2.94 -4.27
C PRO A 138 -0.84 -4.09 -4.39
N HIS A 139 0.12 -4.17 -3.49
CA HIS A 139 1.16 -5.21 -3.52
C HIS A 139 1.16 -6.12 -2.30
N GLY A 140 0.41 -5.82 -1.23
CA GLY A 140 0.25 -6.67 -0.06
C GLY A 140 1.48 -6.75 0.85
N LEU A 141 2.52 -5.95 0.58
CA LEU A 141 3.78 -5.93 1.33
C LEU A 141 3.93 -4.68 2.20
N ASP A 142 2.99 -3.73 2.13
CA ASP A 142 3.03 -2.54 2.94
C ASP A 142 2.40 -2.78 4.31
N TYR A 143 2.83 -1.94 5.26
CA TYR A 143 2.40 -2.00 6.65
C TYR A 143 0.88 -1.80 6.80
N ALA A 144 0.26 -0.98 5.94
CA ALA A 144 -1.15 -0.63 6.05
C ALA A 144 -2.08 -1.79 5.60
N GLU A 145 -1.81 -2.37 4.42
CA GLU A 145 -2.54 -3.55 3.92
C GLU A 145 -2.33 -4.74 4.87
N GLY A 146 -1.11 -4.94 5.39
CA GLY A 146 -0.80 -5.98 6.37
C GLY A 146 -1.63 -5.83 7.66
N MET A 147 -1.67 -4.64 8.25
CA MET A 147 -2.47 -4.37 9.46
C MET A 147 -3.97 -4.58 9.23
N ALA A 148 -4.52 -4.04 8.14
CA ALA A 148 -5.92 -4.17 7.81
C ALA A 148 -6.29 -5.64 7.57
N SER A 149 -5.45 -6.41 6.86
CA SER A 149 -5.65 -7.83 6.62
C SER A 149 -5.58 -8.65 7.91
N ASN A 150 -4.64 -8.36 8.80
CA ASN A 150 -4.52 -9.03 10.09
C ASN A 150 -5.72 -8.75 11.01
N TYR A 151 -6.19 -7.52 11.06
CA TYR A 151 -7.36 -7.17 11.86
C TYR A 151 -8.64 -7.79 11.28
N PHE A 152 -8.79 -7.78 9.96
CA PHE A 152 -9.92 -8.45 9.32
C PHE A 152 -9.91 -9.97 9.56
N HIS A 153 -8.85 -10.68 9.18
CA HIS A 153 -8.80 -12.15 9.28
C HIS A 153 -8.60 -12.67 10.71
N GLY A 154 -7.92 -11.89 11.55
CA GLY A 154 -7.61 -12.25 12.92
C GLY A 154 -8.71 -11.92 13.92
N TYR A 155 -9.63 -11.01 13.56
CA TYR A 155 -10.66 -10.52 14.47
C TYR A 155 -12.03 -10.38 13.80
N LEU A 156 -12.21 -9.42 12.88
CA LEU A 156 -13.55 -9.09 12.35
C LEU A 156 -14.24 -10.28 11.68
N LYS A 157 -13.49 -11.07 10.90
CA LYS A 157 -13.98 -12.29 10.24
C LYS A 157 -14.56 -13.31 11.24
N LEU A 158 -14.05 -13.28 12.47
CA LEU A 158 -14.41 -14.21 13.53
C LEU A 158 -15.61 -13.73 14.34
N ILE A 159 -15.77 -12.42 14.55
CA ILE A 159 -16.72 -11.87 15.52
C ILE A 159 -17.99 -11.28 14.90
N LEU A 160 -17.94 -10.92 13.62
CA LEU A 160 -19.02 -10.22 12.94
C LEU A 160 -20.11 -11.19 12.46
N PRO A 161 -19.86 -12.14 11.55
CA PRO A 161 -20.90 -13.06 11.12
C PRO A 161 -21.16 -14.17 12.13
N SER A 162 -22.36 -14.76 12.02
CA SER A 162 -22.71 -16.00 12.68
C SER A 162 -21.91 -17.16 12.11
N HIS A 163 -21.47 -18.05 12.99
CA HIS A 163 -20.80 -19.30 12.63
C HIS A 163 -21.55 -20.46 13.28
N THR A 164 -21.32 -21.68 12.81
CA THR A 164 -21.93 -22.88 13.42
C THR A 164 -21.66 -22.91 14.92
N GLY A 165 -22.71 -22.77 15.73
CA GLY A 165 -22.63 -22.81 17.20
C GLY A 165 -22.19 -21.51 17.88
N HIS A 166 -21.98 -20.41 17.15
CA HIS A 166 -21.63 -19.10 17.74
C HIS A 166 -22.40 -17.96 17.08
N PRO A 167 -23.16 -17.17 17.86
CA PRO A 167 -23.93 -16.07 17.31
C PRO A 167 -23.03 -14.97 16.76
N GLY A 168 -23.47 -14.35 15.66
CA GLY A 168 -22.81 -13.18 15.08
C GLY A 168 -22.95 -11.94 15.96
N LEU A 169 -22.36 -10.83 15.53
CA LEU A 169 -22.50 -9.56 16.23
C LEU A 169 -23.96 -9.10 16.25
N LYS A 170 -24.63 -9.07 15.11
CA LYS A 170 -26.02 -8.64 15.00
C LYS A 170 -26.97 -9.44 15.92
N GLU A 171 -26.83 -10.76 15.93
CA GLU A 171 -27.60 -11.63 16.82
C GLU A 171 -27.31 -11.34 18.30
N ARG A 172 -26.03 -11.12 18.67
CA ARG A 172 -25.66 -10.74 20.04
C ARG A 172 -26.23 -9.38 20.45
N ILE A 173 -26.32 -8.43 19.51
CA ILE A 173 -26.99 -7.14 19.74
C ILE A 173 -28.48 -7.36 19.97
N GLU A 174 -29.16 -8.16 19.16
CA GLU A 174 -30.59 -8.44 19.29
C GLU A 174 -30.92 -9.13 20.62
N LEU A 175 -30.09 -10.08 21.05
CA LEU A 175 -30.21 -10.72 22.36
C LEU A 175 -29.99 -9.71 23.51
N TYR A 176 -29.05 -8.77 23.34
CA TYR A 176 -28.82 -7.71 24.32
C TYR A 176 -30.01 -6.75 24.41
N GLU A 177 -30.55 -6.31 23.28
CA GLU A 177 -31.75 -5.45 23.22
C GLU A 177 -32.93 -6.10 23.95
N ALA A 178 -33.16 -7.39 23.69
CA ALA A 178 -34.24 -8.15 24.34
C ALA A 178 -34.02 -8.32 25.85
N ARG A 179 -32.79 -8.60 26.28
CA ARG A 179 -32.46 -8.86 27.69
C ARG A 179 -32.47 -7.59 28.54
N GLU A 180 -31.91 -6.50 28.02
CA GLU A 180 -31.74 -5.24 28.76
C GLU A 180 -32.89 -4.24 28.52
N HIS A 181 -33.82 -4.57 27.61
CA HIS A 181 -34.90 -3.69 27.17
C HIS A 181 -34.40 -2.34 26.63
N VAL A 182 -33.40 -2.39 25.75
CA VAL A 182 -32.74 -1.21 25.16
C VAL A 182 -32.80 -1.25 23.64
N GLN A 183 -32.40 -0.15 23.00
CA GLN A 183 -32.32 -0.05 21.54
C GLN A 183 -30.93 0.41 21.10
N PHE A 184 -30.35 -0.27 20.11
CA PHE A 184 -29.11 0.12 19.47
C PHE A 184 -29.36 1.13 18.36
N ALA A 185 -28.49 2.12 18.25
CA ALA A 185 -28.54 3.11 17.16
C ALA A 185 -28.21 2.49 15.81
N LEU A 186 -27.30 1.51 15.81
CA LEU A 186 -26.88 0.73 14.65
C LEU A 186 -26.66 -0.71 15.11
N LYS A 187 -27.20 -1.67 14.35
CA LYS A 187 -26.94 -3.10 14.57
C LYS A 187 -25.63 -3.55 13.91
N ARG A 188 -24.56 -2.77 14.11
CA ARG A 188 -23.23 -2.93 13.49
C ARG A 188 -22.15 -2.59 14.51
N LEU A 189 -20.94 -3.13 14.33
CA LEU A 189 -19.77 -2.71 15.11
C LEU A 189 -19.24 -1.41 14.54
N VAL A 190 -19.25 -0.34 15.32
CA VAL A 190 -18.65 0.93 14.92
C VAL A 190 -17.17 0.94 15.29
N ILE A 191 -16.31 1.16 14.31
CA ILE A 191 -14.86 1.17 14.47
C ILE A 191 -14.34 2.59 14.22
N LEU A 192 -13.83 3.20 15.27
CA LEU A 192 -13.30 4.57 15.27
C LEU A 192 -11.86 4.58 14.78
N ILE A 193 -11.58 5.46 13.82
CA ILE A 193 -10.26 5.65 13.22
C ILE A 193 -9.93 7.15 13.29
N PRO A 194 -9.22 7.62 14.32
CA PRO A 194 -8.79 9.01 14.38
C PRO A 194 -7.66 9.29 13.38
N ASN A 195 -7.64 10.48 12.79
CA ASN A 195 -6.60 10.91 11.86
C ASN A 195 -5.19 10.99 12.48
N THR A 196 -5.12 11.06 13.81
CA THR A 196 -3.89 11.00 14.60
C THR A 196 -3.37 9.58 14.80
N MET A 197 -4.16 8.56 14.44
CA MET A 197 -3.94 7.14 14.74
C MET A 197 -4.00 6.78 16.24
N PHE A 198 -4.06 7.77 17.11
CA PHE A 198 -4.13 7.59 18.56
C PHE A 198 -5.59 7.62 19.04
N ILE A 199 -5.96 6.59 19.79
CA ILE A 199 -7.22 6.53 20.55
C ILE A 199 -6.91 6.12 21.99
N ASN A 200 -7.59 6.75 22.95
CA ASN A 200 -7.44 6.41 24.36
C ASN A 200 -7.90 4.98 24.64
N SER A 201 -7.32 4.35 25.67
CA SER A 201 -7.70 3.01 26.13
C SER A 201 -9.15 2.94 26.61
N LYS A 202 -9.71 4.08 27.02
CA LYS A 202 -11.14 4.28 27.30
C LYS A 202 -11.67 5.36 26.37
N ILE A 203 -12.82 5.10 25.75
CA ILE A 203 -13.54 6.10 24.97
C ILE A 203 -14.17 7.11 25.93
N GLU A 204 -13.64 8.33 25.93
CA GLU A 204 -14.13 9.43 26.76
C GLU A 204 -14.99 10.37 25.90
N SER A 205 -16.20 10.66 26.36
CA SER A 205 -17.13 11.58 25.73
C SER A 205 -18.09 12.14 26.75
N ARG A 206 -18.58 13.35 26.52
CA ARG A 206 -19.66 13.98 27.30
C ARG A 206 -21.02 13.36 27.02
N ILE A 207 -21.18 12.77 25.84
CA ILE A 207 -22.47 12.23 25.37
C ILE A 207 -22.50 10.72 25.20
N LEU A 208 -21.40 10.02 25.50
CA LEU A 208 -21.36 8.56 25.59
C LEU A 208 -20.84 8.15 26.96
N THR A 209 -21.46 7.14 27.56
CA THR A 209 -20.99 6.53 28.80
C THR A 209 -20.98 5.01 28.69
N LYS A 210 -20.05 4.39 29.43
CA LYS A 210 -19.98 2.95 29.67
C LYS A 210 -20.43 2.60 31.11
N ASP A 211 -20.71 3.60 31.94
CA ASP A 211 -21.04 3.37 33.35
C ASP A 211 -22.39 2.66 33.46
N GLY A 212 -22.38 1.49 34.12
CA GLY A 212 -23.55 0.62 34.22
C GLY A 212 -23.94 -0.07 32.91
N VAL A 213 -23.12 -0.02 31.86
CA VAL A 213 -23.38 -0.69 30.58
C VAL A 213 -22.55 -1.97 30.47
N ALA A 214 -23.22 -3.12 30.44
CA ALA A 214 -22.56 -4.41 30.25
C ALA A 214 -22.08 -4.56 28.79
N PRO A 215 -20.96 -5.28 28.54
CA PRO A 215 -20.54 -5.61 27.18
C PRO A 215 -21.49 -6.63 26.53
N LEU A 216 -21.36 -6.81 25.22
CA LEU A 216 -22.02 -7.94 24.53
C LEU A 216 -21.48 -9.28 25.05
N GLU A 217 -22.26 -10.34 24.84
CA GLU A 217 -21.84 -11.69 25.20
C GLU A 217 -20.49 -12.04 24.56
N THR A 218 -19.60 -12.58 25.38
CA THR A 218 -18.24 -12.95 24.97
C THR A 218 -18.29 -14.22 24.15
N ILE A 219 -17.76 -14.19 22.93
CA ILE A 219 -17.57 -15.41 22.14
C ILE A 219 -16.16 -15.94 22.39
N VAL A 220 -16.02 -17.25 22.57
CA VAL A 220 -14.71 -17.89 22.76
C VAL A 220 -14.42 -18.76 21.55
N LYS A 221 -13.29 -18.53 20.88
CA LYS A 221 -12.86 -19.36 19.74
C LYS A 221 -11.42 -19.84 19.91
N ASN A 222 -11.17 -21.09 19.53
CA ASN A 222 -9.83 -21.65 19.50
C ASN A 222 -9.03 -21.07 18.32
N ARG A 223 -7.89 -20.45 18.63
CA ARG A 223 -7.00 -19.79 17.67
C ARG A 223 -5.55 -20.08 18.04
N ALA A 224 -4.85 -20.75 17.12
CA ALA A 224 -3.44 -21.13 17.30
C ALA A 224 -3.19 -21.85 18.64
N GLY A 225 -4.02 -22.87 18.93
CA GLY A 225 -3.90 -23.70 20.13
C GLY A 225 -4.44 -23.08 21.42
N VAL A 226 -5.01 -21.87 21.39
CA VAL A 226 -5.51 -21.17 22.59
C VAL A 226 -6.98 -20.79 22.43
N ALA A 227 -7.79 -21.04 23.46
CA ALA A 227 -9.15 -20.52 23.56
C ALA A 227 -9.10 -19.01 23.81
N ARG A 228 -9.52 -18.22 22.82
CA ARG A 228 -9.45 -16.75 22.88
C ARG A 228 -10.84 -16.15 23.08
N PRO A 229 -11.06 -15.35 24.14
CA PRO A 229 -12.29 -14.60 24.31
C PRO A 229 -12.29 -13.34 23.44
N PHE A 230 -13.38 -13.11 22.73
CA PHE A 230 -13.63 -11.90 21.96
C PHE A 230 -14.78 -11.15 22.62
N LYS A 231 -14.49 -9.93 23.07
CA LYS A 231 -15.41 -9.05 23.80
C LYS A 231 -15.65 -7.80 22.98
N ASN A 232 -16.91 -7.35 22.95
CA ASN A 232 -17.29 -6.10 22.32
C ASN A 232 -17.98 -5.23 23.38
N ASP A 233 -17.44 -4.05 23.60
CA ASP A 233 -18.01 -3.09 24.55
C ASP A 233 -19.22 -2.37 23.93
N VAL A 234 -20.17 -2.06 24.79
CA VAL A 234 -21.37 -1.29 24.46
C VAL A 234 -21.30 0.03 25.21
N TYR A 235 -21.72 1.10 24.53
CA TYR A 235 -21.82 2.44 25.09
C TYR A 235 -23.26 2.93 24.95
N ARG A 236 -23.70 3.77 25.90
CA ARG A 236 -25.01 4.42 25.89
C ARG A 236 -24.87 5.91 25.65
N PHE A 237 -25.72 6.49 24.81
CA PHE A 237 -25.83 7.94 24.72
C PHE A 237 -26.42 8.52 26.02
N THR A 238 -25.81 9.58 26.56
CA THR A 238 -26.29 10.22 27.82
C THR A 238 -27.49 11.13 27.59
N LYS A 239 -27.78 11.48 26.33
CA LYS A 239 -28.94 12.27 25.90
C LYS A 239 -29.89 11.41 25.05
N GLN A 240 -31.18 11.68 25.14
CA GLN A 240 -32.16 11.05 24.26
C GLN A 240 -32.02 11.60 22.83
N ILE A 241 -32.20 10.73 21.85
CA ILE A 241 -32.28 11.06 20.44
C ILE A 241 -33.67 10.64 19.99
N ASN A 242 -34.49 11.57 19.52
CA ASN A 242 -35.90 11.31 19.16
C ASN A 242 -36.68 10.59 20.29
N GLY A 243 -36.47 11.00 21.54
CA GLY A 243 -37.14 10.44 22.72
C GLY A 243 -36.58 9.10 23.24
N THR A 244 -35.53 8.55 22.64
CA THR A 244 -34.97 7.24 23.02
C THR A 244 -33.49 7.34 23.41
N TYR A 245 -33.09 6.61 24.45
CA TYR A 245 -31.69 6.40 24.79
C TYR A 245 -31.12 5.25 23.96
N TYR A 246 -30.25 5.59 23.01
CA TYR A 246 -29.64 4.58 22.15
C TYR A 246 -28.31 4.06 22.69
N TYR A 247 -28.01 2.82 22.30
CA TYR A 247 -26.78 2.12 22.59
C TYR A 247 -25.98 1.88 21.31
N VAL A 248 -24.69 1.61 21.43
CA VAL A 248 -23.80 1.34 20.29
C VAL A 248 -22.69 0.39 20.68
N ALA A 249 -22.43 -0.61 19.83
CA ALA A 249 -21.24 -1.44 19.92
C ALA A 249 -20.08 -0.68 19.28
N LEU A 250 -19.05 -0.35 20.06
CA LEU A 250 -18.05 0.65 19.68
C LEU A 250 -16.65 0.23 20.11
N GLU A 251 -15.69 0.37 19.20
CA GLU A 251 -14.26 0.21 19.51
C GLU A 251 -13.38 1.14 18.67
N GLY A 252 -12.13 1.30 19.08
CA GLY A 252 -11.09 1.91 18.26
C GLY A 252 -10.41 0.88 17.36
N ALA A 253 -9.92 1.30 16.20
CA ALA A 253 -9.08 0.45 15.35
C ALA A 253 -7.73 0.20 16.05
N THR A 254 -7.63 -0.87 16.83
CA THR A 254 -6.42 -1.25 17.57
C THR A 254 -5.14 -1.26 16.72
N PRO A 255 -5.13 -1.72 15.45
CA PRO A 255 -3.91 -1.65 14.63
C PRO A 255 -3.37 -0.23 14.44
N MET A 256 -4.23 0.79 14.39
CA MET A 256 -3.79 2.18 14.30
C MET A 256 -3.14 2.66 15.59
N LEU A 257 -3.67 2.25 16.75
CA LEU A 257 -3.03 2.53 18.03
C LEU A 257 -1.65 1.87 18.11
N SER A 258 -1.55 0.59 17.75
CA SER A 258 -0.25 -0.11 17.70
C SER A 258 0.74 0.54 16.74
N PHE A 259 0.27 1.05 15.60
CA PHE A 259 1.11 1.80 14.67
C PHE A 259 1.57 3.13 15.26
N PHE A 260 0.69 3.86 15.95
CA PHE A 260 1.04 5.09 16.66
C PHE A 260 2.11 4.84 17.74
N GLU A 261 1.96 3.77 18.51
CA GLU A 261 2.94 3.34 19.52
C GLU A 261 4.28 2.96 18.87
N ALA A 262 4.25 2.20 17.77
CA ALA A 262 5.45 1.81 17.03
C ALA A 262 6.21 3.03 16.46
N MET A 263 5.50 4.08 16.01
CA MET A 263 6.11 5.35 15.60
C MET A 263 6.68 6.17 16.76
N SER A 264 6.19 5.94 17.98
CA SER A 264 6.58 6.65 19.20
C SER A 264 7.73 5.96 19.95
N TYR A 265 8.07 4.71 19.58
CA TYR A 265 9.11 3.91 20.21
C TYR A 265 10.34 3.76 19.30
N GLN A 266 11.52 4.17 19.79
CA GLN A 266 12.75 4.29 18.98
C GLN A 266 13.18 2.98 18.28
N PRO A 267 13.16 1.80 18.93
CA PRO A 267 13.54 0.55 18.26
C PRO A 267 12.65 0.14 17.08
N SER A 268 11.39 0.59 17.04
CA SER A 268 10.43 0.24 15.98
C SER A 268 10.19 1.37 14.99
N THR A 269 10.47 2.62 15.36
CA THR A 269 10.19 3.76 14.49
C THR A 269 11.21 3.86 13.36
N THR A 270 10.71 4.21 12.19
CA THR A 270 11.54 4.66 11.06
C THR A 270 11.12 6.07 10.64
N TRP A 271 11.97 6.77 9.90
CA TRP A 271 11.61 8.07 9.35
C TRP A 271 10.47 7.92 8.31
N GLN A 272 10.48 6.82 7.54
CA GLN A 272 9.45 6.51 6.56
C GLN A 272 8.08 6.40 7.20
N MET A 273 7.96 5.73 8.36
CA MET A 273 6.68 5.64 9.08
C MET A 273 6.14 7.02 9.46
N LYS A 274 7.01 7.90 9.99
CA LYS A 274 6.62 9.25 10.43
C LYS A 274 6.20 10.14 9.26
N GLU A 275 6.96 10.10 8.17
CA GLU A 275 6.68 10.88 6.96
C GLU A 275 5.43 10.36 6.23
N MET A 276 5.30 9.03 6.08
CA MET A 276 4.22 8.39 5.32
C MET A 276 2.96 8.08 6.14
N LYS A 277 2.89 8.49 7.42
CA LYS A 277 1.80 8.13 8.34
C LYS A 277 0.40 8.38 7.76
N ARG A 278 0.23 9.46 6.98
CA ARG A 278 -1.06 9.82 6.37
C ARG A 278 -1.43 8.89 5.20
N GLU A 279 -0.46 8.51 4.37
CA GLU A 279 -0.65 7.51 3.32
C GLU A 279 -1.02 6.15 3.93
N ILE A 280 -0.30 5.73 4.98
CA ILE A 280 -0.54 4.49 5.72
C ILE A 280 -1.96 4.47 6.32
N LEU A 281 -2.37 5.55 6.99
CA LEU A 281 -3.72 5.68 7.56
C LEU A 281 -4.81 5.50 6.49
N PHE A 282 -4.71 6.23 5.37
CA PHE A 282 -5.73 6.15 4.33
C PHE A 282 -5.74 4.81 3.62
N LYS A 283 -4.56 4.22 3.40
CA LYS A 283 -4.42 2.89 2.80
C LYS A 283 -5.04 1.83 3.71
N PHE A 284 -4.77 1.89 5.02
CA PHE A 284 -5.40 1.02 6.03
C PHE A 284 -6.93 1.14 5.97
N TYR A 285 -7.46 2.37 6.06
CA TYR A 285 -8.90 2.61 6.02
C TYR A 285 -9.55 2.05 4.74
N LYS A 286 -8.98 2.37 3.57
CA LYS A 286 -9.50 1.93 2.27
C LYS A 286 -9.44 0.40 2.13
N HIS A 287 -8.34 -0.22 2.54
CA HIS A 287 -8.17 -1.67 2.44
C HIS A 287 -9.09 -2.41 3.40
N LEU A 288 -9.21 -1.96 4.66
CA LEU A 288 -10.14 -2.56 5.62
C LEU A 288 -11.59 -2.44 5.14
N LYS A 289 -11.99 -1.26 4.65
CA LYS A 289 -13.33 -1.03 4.06
C LYS A 289 -13.59 -1.98 2.90
N LYS A 290 -12.59 -2.19 2.02
CA LYS A 290 -12.66 -3.13 0.91
C LYS A 290 -12.85 -4.56 1.42
N LEU A 291 -12.07 -5.01 2.40
CA LEU A 291 -12.18 -6.38 2.95
C LEU A 291 -13.55 -6.65 3.57
N ILE A 292 -14.07 -5.71 4.37
CA ILE A 292 -15.40 -5.82 4.99
C ILE A 292 -16.50 -5.96 3.93
N LYS A 293 -16.45 -5.13 2.87
CA LYS A 293 -17.43 -5.15 1.79
C LYS A 293 -17.32 -6.36 0.87
N GLN A 294 -16.11 -6.82 0.59
CA GLN A 294 -15.89 -7.91 -0.38
C GLN A 294 -16.20 -9.30 0.19
N TRP A 295 -16.28 -9.44 1.52
CA TRP A 295 -16.70 -10.69 2.13
C TRP A 295 -18.17 -10.58 2.56
N PRO A 296 -19.11 -11.22 1.82
CA PRO A 296 -20.55 -11.02 2.02
C PRO A 296 -21.04 -11.17 3.47
N PRO A 297 -20.51 -12.11 4.29
CA PRO A 297 -20.92 -12.22 5.69
C PRO A 297 -20.58 -11.01 6.57
N THR A 298 -19.78 -10.04 6.10
CA THR A 298 -19.41 -8.83 6.87
C THR A 298 -19.87 -7.52 6.26
N GLU A 299 -20.47 -7.53 5.07
CA GLU A 299 -20.72 -6.33 4.26
C GLU A 299 -21.51 -5.25 5.03
N ASP A 300 -22.43 -5.66 5.90
CA ASP A 300 -23.27 -4.79 6.71
C ASP A 300 -23.13 -5.01 8.24
N GLU A 301 -22.05 -5.64 8.68
CA GLU A 301 -21.84 -5.94 10.11
C GLU A 301 -20.94 -4.93 10.83
N ALA A 302 -20.25 -4.05 10.08
CA ALA A 302 -19.35 -3.05 10.66
C ALA A 302 -19.39 -1.71 9.92
N GLU A 303 -19.19 -0.63 10.67
CA GLU A 303 -19.18 0.75 10.18
C GLU A 303 -17.85 1.42 10.56
N LEU A 304 -17.10 1.88 9.56
CA LEU A 304 -15.79 2.52 9.77
C LEU A 304 -15.92 4.05 9.81
N VAL A 305 -15.58 4.67 10.94
CA VAL A 305 -15.66 6.12 11.15
C VAL A 305 -14.27 6.73 11.20
N LEU A 306 -13.80 7.25 10.06
CA LEU A 306 -12.58 8.04 9.97
C LEU A 306 -12.88 9.50 10.31
N TYR A 307 -12.26 10.04 11.36
CA TYR A 307 -12.55 11.40 11.84
C TYR A 307 -11.29 12.18 12.21
N ASN A 308 -11.43 13.51 12.30
CA ASN A 308 -10.35 14.37 12.78
C ASN A 308 -10.38 14.42 14.31
N ALA A 309 -9.29 14.05 14.98
CA ALA A 309 -9.25 14.06 16.45
C ALA A 309 -9.31 15.49 17.03
N TYR A 310 -9.00 16.50 16.22
CA TYR A 310 -9.00 17.91 16.60
C TYR A 310 -9.88 18.74 15.66
N GLN A 311 -10.57 19.71 16.21
CA GLN A 311 -11.28 20.75 15.48
C GLN A 311 -10.31 21.73 14.81
N GLN A 312 -10.81 22.59 13.91
CA GLN A 312 -9.99 23.62 13.25
C GLN A 312 -9.29 24.58 14.22
N ASN A 313 -9.89 24.80 15.40
CA ASN A 313 -9.34 25.63 16.48
C ASN A 313 -8.29 24.90 17.36
N GLY A 314 -7.90 23.66 17.01
CA GLY A 314 -6.94 22.85 17.75
C GLY A 314 -7.49 22.15 19.00
N ARG A 315 -8.76 22.34 19.36
CA ARG A 315 -9.36 21.65 20.52
C ARG A 315 -9.69 20.19 20.18
N PRO A 316 -9.53 19.25 21.13
CA PRO A 316 -9.97 17.87 20.94
C PRO A 316 -11.46 17.82 20.58
N GLN A 317 -11.80 17.00 19.59
CA GLN A 317 -13.18 16.75 19.20
C GLN A 317 -13.80 15.68 20.12
N ASP A 318 -15.02 15.91 20.61
CA ASP A 318 -15.76 14.89 21.36
C ASP A 318 -16.18 13.77 20.42
N VAL A 319 -15.71 12.56 20.70
CA VAL A 319 -15.94 11.39 19.85
C VAL A 319 -17.40 10.94 19.83
N GLY A 320 -18.16 11.21 20.90
CA GLY A 320 -19.58 10.95 20.93
C GLY A 320 -20.36 11.85 19.99
N GLU A 321 -20.00 13.13 19.89
CA GLU A 321 -20.64 14.05 18.92
C GLU A 321 -20.29 13.68 17.48
N VAL A 322 -19.06 13.23 17.22
CA VAL A 322 -18.66 12.65 15.92
C VAL A 322 -19.53 11.44 15.58
N LEU A 323 -19.66 10.51 16.53
CA LEU A 323 -20.43 9.29 16.35
C LEU A 323 -21.91 9.58 16.13
N LEU A 324 -22.50 10.48 16.93
CA LEU A 324 -23.89 10.89 16.78
C LEU A 324 -24.15 11.51 15.40
N SER A 325 -23.28 12.41 14.96
CA SER A 325 -23.39 13.03 13.64
C SER A 325 -23.33 11.99 12.52
N HIS A 326 -22.44 11.00 12.66
CA HIS A 326 -22.33 9.89 11.70
C HIS A 326 -23.61 9.04 11.67
N ILE A 327 -24.13 8.65 12.83
CA ILE A 327 -25.35 7.85 12.96
C ILE A 327 -26.55 8.57 12.34
N LEU A 328 -26.74 9.86 12.63
CA LEU A 328 -27.83 10.64 12.06
C LEU A 328 -27.74 10.71 10.53
N ASN A 329 -26.53 10.82 9.97
CA ASN A 329 -26.34 10.76 8.52
C ASN A 329 -26.69 9.37 7.95
N VAL A 330 -26.28 8.30 8.61
CA VAL A 330 -26.62 6.92 8.21
C VAL A 330 -28.14 6.69 8.22
N TRP A 331 -28.86 7.20 9.23
CA TRP A 331 -30.32 7.13 9.30
C TRP A 331 -30.99 7.93 8.19
N ASN A 332 -30.50 9.14 7.89
CA ASN A 332 -31.03 9.96 6.80
C ASN A 332 -30.84 9.30 5.42
N GLU A 333 -29.80 8.47 5.26
CA GLU A 333 -29.56 7.68 4.05
C GLU A 333 -30.37 6.37 4.01
N GLY A 334 -31.18 6.07 5.03
CA GLY A 334 -31.98 4.84 5.10
C GLY A 334 -31.14 3.57 5.37
N ARG A 335 -29.94 3.71 5.93
CA ARG A 335 -28.99 2.61 6.20
C ARG A 335 -28.88 2.24 7.69
N GLY A 336 -29.86 2.67 8.49
CA GLY A 336 -29.92 2.52 9.95
C GLY A 336 -30.13 1.10 10.44
#